data_AF-A0A8J7J0H3-F1
#
_entry.id   AF-A0A8J7J0H3-F1
#
_cell.length_a   1.000
_cell.length_b   1.000
_cell.length_c   1.000
_cell.angle_alpha   90.00
_cell.angle_beta   90.00
_cell.angle_gamma   90.00
#
_symmetry.space_group_name_H-M   'P 1'
#
loop_
_entity.id
_entity.type
_entity.pdbx_description
1 polymer ?
#
loop_
_entity_poly.entity_id
_entity_poly.type
_entity_poly.pdbx_seq_one_letter_code
_entity_poly.pdbx_strand_id
1 'polypeptide(L)'
;MIHSAVAGLTTGLVMFMAAVGQAAELSFTTPDGLFRIEPSTSDRQPLMPTNSDRTLNTVAWSADGQHLAVVQNYSEVYRFEPGSTEPELVFTSDCDRPPNIDLIWQMGSETLVIKQHCPPPTAGFIGQFNLFLSSPTGTLTPLNLLPDPPDSEVFLAPDGTQVAYVANQHIFIAQLDGSSPRRITQEPGTYGAAGSPLAWSPDGTRLAFYEGSYPFQRLNVIAVDGSDRRVLTPEPDFQIYRSRVLWSPDGRYIAYYRPHNPPLSNQESVALVNVNTGETQALTRPGFYDALSWAPNSQQIAIAAGVQAEQQTLFRLDLMNQEFTPLTDQPLQNILDSQWAPDASWIAFTATPTDDLLGTQILYRVQPDGTQLAPLTGADEYVYPFTWIPTSLGPSTQGVGQTP
;
A
#
# COMPACT_ATOMS: atom_id res chain seq x y z
N MET A 1 47.45 17.85 -21.52
CA MET A 1 46.64 16.61 -21.55
C MET A 1 46.55 16.09 -20.12
N ILE A 2 45.37 15.57 -19.76
CA ILE A 2 44.91 15.21 -18.41
C ILE A 2 44.29 16.40 -17.65
N HIS A 3 42.97 16.53 -17.77
CA HIS A 3 42.11 17.11 -16.75
C HIS A 3 41.25 15.97 -16.21
N SER A 4 41.52 15.57 -14.98
CA SER A 4 40.69 14.68 -14.18
C SER A 4 39.56 15.49 -13.54
N ALA A 5 38.36 15.35 -14.07
CA ALA A 5 37.15 15.86 -13.44
C ALA A 5 36.61 14.78 -12.49
N VAL A 6 36.65 15.08 -11.19
CA VAL A 6 35.92 14.34 -10.16
C VAL A 6 34.45 14.73 -10.30
N ALA A 7 33.63 13.83 -10.83
CA ALA A 7 32.18 13.96 -10.80
C ALA A 7 31.69 13.45 -9.43
N GLY A 8 31.24 14.38 -8.59
CA GLY A 8 30.50 14.06 -7.38
C GLY A 8 29.16 13.42 -7.75
N LEU A 9 29.00 12.16 -7.40
CA LEU A 9 27.71 11.47 -7.39
C LEU A 9 26.92 11.98 -6.19
N THR A 10 26.00 12.91 -6.40
CA THR A 10 24.88 13.14 -5.48
C THR A 10 23.85 12.04 -5.73
N THR A 11 23.98 10.94 -5.00
CA THR A 11 22.95 9.92 -4.84
C THR A 11 21.84 10.53 -3.99
N GLY A 12 20.71 10.85 -4.63
CA GLY A 12 19.49 11.24 -3.94
C GLY A 12 18.87 10.03 -3.26
N LEU A 13 19.29 9.76 -2.03
CA LEU A 13 18.56 8.94 -1.08
C LEU A 13 17.42 9.82 -0.54
N VAL A 14 16.15 9.44 -0.70
CA VAL A 14 15.06 10.13 -0.01
C VAL A 14 14.33 9.12 0.87
N MET A 15 14.89 9.00 2.07
CA MET A 15 14.18 8.60 3.28
C MET A 15 13.17 9.71 3.59
N PHE A 16 11.95 9.37 4.03
CA PHE A 16 11.03 10.34 4.61
C PHE A 16 11.70 10.95 5.83
N MET A 17 12.33 12.12 5.67
CA MET A 17 12.58 12.98 6.81
C MET A 17 11.27 13.70 7.06
N ALA A 18 10.52 13.26 8.08
CA ALA A 18 9.58 14.17 8.74
C ALA A 18 10.30 15.50 8.96
N ALA A 19 9.65 16.62 8.65
CA ALA A 19 10.16 17.91 9.07
C ALA A 19 10.47 17.81 10.58
N VAL A 20 11.74 18.01 10.95
CA VAL A 20 12.22 17.80 12.32
C VAL A 20 11.32 18.57 13.29
N GLY A 21 10.51 17.85 14.07
CA GLY A 21 9.70 18.42 15.16
C GLY A 21 8.18 18.48 14.97
N GLN A 22 7.59 17.92 13.90
CA GLN A 22 6.13 17.77 13.82
C GLN A 22 5.70 16.31 14.01
N ALA A 23 4.65 16.08 14.80
CA ALA A 23 4.13 14.76 15.12
C ALA A 23 3.41 14.13 13.91
N ALA A 24 3.53 12.81 13.75
CA ALA A 24 2.76 12.08 12.75
C ALA A 24 1.24 12.24 12.98
N GLU A 25 0.51 12.54 11.91
CA GLU A 25 -0.95 12.61 11.92
C GLU A 25 -1.53 11.43 11.11
N LEU A 26 -2.63 10.87 11.59
CA LEU A 26 -3.35 9.80 10.90
C LEU A 26 -4.68 10.34 10.38
N SER A 27 -5.02 10.00 9.14
CA SER A 27 -6.35 10.26 8.57
C SER A 27 -7.16 8.97 8.45
N PHE A 28 -8.46 9.04 8.69
CA PHE A 28 -9.35 7.90 8.61
C PHE A 28 -10.80 8.33 8.39
N THR A 29 -11.57 7.45 7.75
CA THR A 29 -12.96 7.67 7.38
C THR A 29 -13.90 6.81 8.21
N THR A 30 -15.03 7.40 8.59
CA THR A 30 -16.12 6.76 9.31
C THR A 30 -17.45 7.18 8.63
N PRO A 31 -18.61 6.60 8.99
CA PRO A 31 -19.90 7.08 8.47
C PRO A 31 -20.18 8.56 8.72
N ASP A 32 -19.52 9.15 9.72
CA ASP A 32 -19.67 10.56 10.09
C ASP A 32 -18.69 11.50 9.34
N GLY A 33 -17.71 10.94 8.64
CA GLY A 33 -16.86 11.68 7.70
C GLY A 33 -15.38 11.31 7.72
N LEU A 34 -14.57 12.24 7.21
CA LEU A 34 -13.12 12.10 7.17
C LEU A 34 -12.48 12.96 8.25
N PHE A 35 -11.67 12.32 9.08
CA PHE A 35 -11.00 12.93 10.21
C PHE A 35 -9.49 12.82 10.06
N ARG A 36 -8.77 13.73 10.70
CA ARG A 36 -7.37 13.54 11.08
C ARG A 36 -7.24 13.52 12.60
N ILE A 37 -6.18 12.88 13.09
CA ILE A 37 -5.87 12.81 14.51
C ILE A 37 -4.35 12.80 14.71
N GLU A 38 -3.87 13.54 15.69
CA GLU A 38 -2.56 13.28 16.27
C GLU A 38 -2.72 12.11 17.26
N PRO A 39 -2.05 10.96 17.04
CA PRO A 39 -2.23 9.78 17.88
C PRO A 39 -1.86 10.00 19.36
N SER A 40 -1.20 11.09 19.74
CA SER A 40 -0.90 11.38 21.15
C SER A 40 -2.08 12.00 21.91
N THR A 41 -3.00 12.70 21.22
CA THR A 41 -3.98 13.62 21.86
C THR A 41 -5.40 13.07 21.94
N SER A 42 -5.73 12.04 21.16
CA SER A 42 -7.10 11.51 20.99
C SER A 42 -8.13 12.53 20.45
N ASP A 43 -7.71 13.73 20.08
CA ASP A 43 -8.59 14.79 19.59
C ASP A 43 -8.69 14.72 18.07
N ARG A 44 -9.87 14.33 17.56
CA ARG A 44 -10.12 14.16 16.13
C ARG A 44 -10.56 15.48 15.54
N GLN A 45 -9.93 15.87 14.44
CA GLN A 45 -10.25 17.09 13.71
C GLN A 45 -10.91 16.73 12.37
N PRO A 46 -12.11 17.26 12.05
CA PRO A 46 -12.75 16.99 10.78
C PRO A 46 -11.96 17.62 9.63
N LEU A 47 -11.66 16.82 8.61
CA LEU A 47 -11.08 17.28 7.33
C LEU A 47 -12.17 17.57 6.29
N MET A 48 -13.26 16.81 6.36
CA MET A 48 -14.41 17.00 5.49
C MET A 48 -15.69 16.68 6.29
N PRO A 49 -16.62 17.63 6.45
CA PRO A 49 -17.92 17.32 7.00
C PRO A 49 -18.70 16.49 5.98
N THR A 50 -19.13 15.29 6.35
CA THR A 50 -20.06 14.50 5.53
C THR A 50 -21.41 14.44 6.18
N ASN A 51 -22.47 14.57 5.36
CA ASN A 51 -23.79 14.13 5.75
C ASN A 51 -23.80 12.59 5.71
N SER A 52 -24.62 11.94 6.56
CA SER A 52 -24.70 10.49 6.78
C SER A 52 -24.87 9.59 5.54
N ASP A 53 -25.14 10.17 4.37
CA ASP A 53 -25.41 9.46 3.12
C ASP A 53 -24.18 9.31 2.22
N ARG A 54 -22.99 9.76 2.67
CA ARG A 54 -21.75 9.69 1.88
C ARG A 54 -20.82 8.60 2.41
N THR A 55 -20.41 7.70 1.53
CA THR A 55 -19.39 6.69 1.83
C THR A 55 -18.06 7.14 1.22
N LEU A 56 -16.99 7.09 2.00
CA LEU A 56 -15.63 7.39 1.54
C LEU A 56 -14.81 6.10 1.52
N ASN A 57 -14.37 5.70 0.33
CA ASN A 57 -13.89 4.34 0.10
C ASN A 57 -12.37 4.27 -0.09
N THR A 58 -11.80 5.37 -0.56
CA THR A 58 -10.37 5.53 -0.81
C THR A 58 -9.98 6.93 -0.37
N VAL A 59 -8.83 7.04 0.30
CA VAL A 59 -8.23 8.31 0.72
C VAL A 59 -6.77 8.30 0.31
N ALA A 60 -6.33 9.34 -0.40
CA ALA A 60 -4.95 9.46 -0.86
C ALA A 60 -4.42 10.88 -0.65
N TRP A 61 -3.26 10.96 0.00
CA TRP A 61 -2.53 12.20 0.24
C TRP A 61 -1.39 12.35 -0.76
N SER A 62 -1.12 13.59 -1.19
CA SER A 62 0.13 13.92 -1.84
C SER A 62 1.29 13.77 -0.86
N ALA A 63 2.50 13.56 -1.38
CA ALA A 63 3.66 13.28 -0.55
C ALA A 63 4.09 14.46 0.34
N ASP A 64 3.80 15.68 -0.06
CA ASP A 64 3.97 16.89 0.75
C ASP A 64 2.84 17.11 1.77
N GLY A 65 1.86 16.21 1.80
CA GLY A 65 0.67 16.27 2.65
C GLY A 65 -0.30 17.39 2.29
N GLN A 66 -0.05 18.20 1.26
CA GLN A 66 -0.87 19.40 1.01
C GLN A 66 -2.15 19.12 0.23
N HIS A 67 -2.20 18.05 -0.54
CA HIS A 67 -3.34 17.73 -1.39
C HIS A 67 -3.96 16.40 -0.96
N LEU A 68 -5.30 16.38 -0.93
CA LEU A 68 -6.09 15.22 -0.55
C LEU A 68 -7.04 14.86 -1.68
N ALA A 69 -7.11 13.58 -1.99
CA ALA A 69 -8.10 13.04 -2.91
C ALA A 69 -8.88 11.91 -2.25
N VAL A 70 -10.19 11.85 -2.52
CA VAL A 70 -11.08 10.84 -1.96
C VAL A 70 -11.99 10.25 -3.02
N VAL A 71 -12.33 8.97 -2.87
CA VAL A 71 -13.41 8.34 -3.63
C VAL A 71 -14.67 8.37 -2.78
N GLN A 72 -15.68 9.07 -3.27
CA GLN A 72 -17.01 9.15 -2.66
C GLN A 72 -17.99 8.24 -3.40
N ASN A 73 -18.82 7.51 -2.64
CA ASN A 73 -19.91 6.69 -3.16
C ASN A 73 -19.49 5.71 -4.27
N TYR A 74 -18.29 5.13 -4.14
CA TYR A 74 -17.69 4.17 -5.07
C TYR A 74 -17.34 4.70 -6.47
N SER A 75 -17.83 5.86 -6.91
CA SER A 75 -17.74 6.28 -8.31
C SER A 75 -17.18 7.69 -8.53
N GLU A 76 -17.17 8.55 -7.53
CA GLU A 76 -16.80 9.96 -7.70
C GLU A 76 -15.45 10.23 -7.04
N VAL A 77 -14.51 10.86 -7.75
CA VAL A 77 -13.23 11.28 -7.18
C VAL A 77 -13.27 12.78 -6.96
N TYR A 78 -12.99 13.17 -5.73
CA TYR A 78 -12.87 14.56 -5.34
C TYR A 78 -11.42 14.88 -4.97
N ARG A 79 -10.93 16.04 -5.41
CA ARG A 79 -9.72 16.68 -4.89
C ARG A 79 -10.12 17.79 -3.93
N PHE A 80 -9.39 17.96 -2.84
CA PHE A 80 -9.51 19.14 -2.02
C PHE A 80 -8.24 19.45 -1.23
N GLU A 81 -8.09 20.73 -0.92
CA GLU A 81 -7.03 21.22 -0.03
C GLU A 81 -7.54 21.15 1.42
N PRO A 82 -6.74 20.66 2.39
CA PRO A 82 -7.10 20.65 3.80
C PRO A 82 -7.51 22.04 4.30
N GLY A 83 -8.74 22.16 4.82
CA GLY A 83 -9.33 23.43 5.26
C GLY A 83 -10.16 24.15 4.22
N SER A 84 -10.18 23.69 2.96
CA SER A 84 -11.17 24.14 1.97
C SER A 84 -12.57 23.60 2.30
N THR A 85 -13.59 24.41 2.08
CA THR A 85 -15.01 24.02 2.24
C THR A 85 -15.62 23.43 0.97
N GLU A 86 -14.94 23.54 -0.17
CA GLU A 86 -15.46 23.13 -1.48
C GLU A 86 -14.51 22.11 -2.12
N PRO A 87 -14.88 20.81 -2.14
CA PRO A 87 -14.13 19.81 -2.89
C PRO A 87 -14.42 19.92 -4.39
N GLU A 88 -13.40 19.72 -5.21
CA GLU A 88 -13.46 19.70 -6.67
C GLU A 88 -13.75 18.27 -7.15
N LEU A 89 -14.85 18.08 -7.88
CA LEU A 89 -15.12 16.81 -8.56
C LEU A 89 -14.20 16.71 -9.79
N VAL A 90 -13.27 15.76 -9.79
CA VAL A 90 -12.29 15.59 -10.89
C VAL A 90 -12.58 14.37 -11.76
N PHE A 91 -13.41 13.44 -11.29
CA PHE A 91 -13.75 12.22 -12.03
C PHE A 91 -15.08 11.62 -11.57
N THR A 92 -15.83 11.07 -12.52
CA THR A 92 -16.99 10.23 -12.26
C THR A 92 -16.87 8.97 -13.11
N SER A 93 -16.97 7.82 -12.45
CA SER A 93 -16.91 6.53 -13.12
C SER A 93 -18.10 6.33 -14.06
N ASP A 94 -17.80 5.69 -15.19
CA ASP A 94 -18.73 5.25 -16.21
C ASP A 94 -19.05 3.74 -16.15
N CYS A 95 -18.57 3.03 -15.14
CA CYS A 95 -18.83 1.59 -15.01
C CYS A 95 -20.32 1.30 -14.73
N ASP A 96 -20.87 0.25 -15.35
CA ASP A 96 -22.26 -0.21 -15.12
C ASP A 96 -22.51 -0.74 -13.69
N ARG A 97 -21.44 -1.07 -12.96
CA ARG A 97 -21.45 -1.58 -11.59
C ARG A 97 -20.40 -0.83 -10.78
N PRO A 98 -20.56 -0.75 -9.44
CA PRO A 98 -19.60 -0.06 -8.58
C PRO A 98 -18.16 -0.52 -8.86
N PRO A 99 -17.26 0.38 -9.30
CA PRO A 99 -15.87 0.03 -9.55
C PRO A 99 -15.09 -0.09 -8.24
N ASN A 100 -13.89 -0.65 -8.35
CA ASN A 100 -12.82 -0.34 -7.42
C ASN A 100 -12.01 0.85 -8.00
N ILE A 101 -11.81 1.89 -7.21
CA ILE A 101 -11.02 3.07 -7.60
C ILE A 101 -9.90 3.28 -6.59
N ASP A 102 -8.67 3.18 -7.07
CA ASP A 102 -7.47 3.51 -6.31
C ASP A 102 -6.90 4.85 -6.79
N LEU A 103 -6.34 5.62 -5.84
CA LEU A 103 -5.85 6.97 -6.06
C LEU A 103 -4.38 7.05 -5.66
N ILE A 104 -3.55 7.65 -6.53
CA ILE A 104 -2.13 7.86 -6.24
C ILE A 104 -1.72 9.24 -6.74
N TRP A 105 -1.03 10.01 -5.91
CA TRP A 105 -0.42 11.26 -6.32
C TRP A 105 0.96 11.00 -6.94
N GLN A 106 1.25 11.65 -8.06
CA GLN A 106 2.60 11.63 -8.63
C GLN A 106 3.54 12.45 -7.73
N MET A 107 4.75 11.92 -7.49
CA MET A 107 5.71 12.57 -6.61
C MET A 107 6.21 13.89 -7.22
N GLY A 108 6.24 14.95 -6.41
CA GLY A 108 6.74 16.26 -6.82
C GLY A 108 5.85 17.00 -7.84
N SER A 109 4.63 16.54 -8.05
CA SER A 109 3.61 17.22 -8.85
C SER A 109 2.25 17.19 -8.15
N GLU A 110 1.30 18.01 -8.63
CA GLU A 110 -0.11 17.93 -8.19
C GLU A 110 -0.95 17.08 -9.17
N THR A 111 -0.32 16.15 -9.90
CA THR A 111 -1.03 15.24 -10.80
C THR A 111 -1.58 14.07 -9.99
N LEU A 112 -2.89 13.87 -10.05
CA LEU A 112 -3.57 12.71 -9.47
C LEU A 112 -3.73 11.62 -10.51
N VAL A 113 -3.27 10.41 -10.18
CA VAL A 113 -3.50 9.19 -10.95
C VAL A 113 -4.72 8.48 -10.38
N ILE A 114 -5.71 8.25 -11.24
CA ILE A 114 -6.95 7.54 -10.91
C ILE A 114 -6.91 6.18 -11.61
N LYS A 115 -6.91 5.12 -10.83
CA LYS A 115 -7.01 3.74 -11.32
C LYS A 115 -8.43 3.27 -11.14
N GLN A 116 -9.13 2.97 -12.22
CA GLN A 116 -10.48 2.40 -12.19
C GLN A 116 -10.44 0.95 -12.65
N HIS A 117 -11.00 0.05 -11.85
CA HIS A 117 -11.31 -1.31 -12.25
C HIS A 117 -12.83 -1.50 -12.31
N CYS A 118 -13.38 -1.51 -13.53
CA CYS A 118 -14.77 -1.88 -13.74
C CYS A 118 -14.92 -3.39 -13.64
N PRO A 119 -15.78 -3.92 -12.74
CA PRO A 119 -16.01 -5.35 -12.66
C PRO A 119 -16.68 -5.87 -13.94
N PRO A 120 -16.42 -7.12 -14.34
CA PRO A 120 -17.02 -7.69 -15.53
C PRO A 120 -18.54 -7.89 -15.36
N PRO A 121 -19.32 -7.89 -16.45
CA PRO A 121 -20.74 -8.20 -16.39
C PRO A 121 -21.02 -9.63 -15.92
N THR A 122 -20.09 -10.57 -16.14
CA THR A 122 -20.19 -11.97 -15.76
C THR A 122 -19.07 -12.36 -14.79
N ALA A 123 -19.41 -13.03 -13.70
CA ALA A 123 -18.44 -13.52 -12.72
C ALA A 123 -17.44 -14.51 -13.36
N GLY A 124 -16.17 -14.44 -12.94
CA GLY A 124 -15.10 -15.30 -13.45
C GLY A 124 -14.32 -14.75 -14.65
N PHE A 125 -14.71 -13.59 -15.18
CA PHE A 125 -13.94 -12.85 -16.18
C PHE A 125 -13.07 -11.77 -15.53
N ILE A 126 -12.09 -11.26 -16.26
CA ILE A 126 -11.31 -10.09 -15.84
C ILE A 126 -12.13 -8.84 -16.20
N GLY A 127 -12.18 -7.87 -15.27
CA GLY A 127 -12.81 -6.57 -15.51
C GLY A 127 -11.99 -5.68 -16.44
N GLN A 128 -12.42 -4.44 -16.62
CA GLN A 128 -11.68 -3.44 -17.41
C GLN A 128 -10.87 -2.55 -16.48
N PHE A 129 -9.57 -2.40 -16.78
CA PHE A 129 -8.68 -1.49 -16.07
C PHE A 129 -8.49 -0.21 -16.90
N ASN A 130 -8.88 0.92 -16.32
CA ASN A 130 -8.72 2.24 -16.91
C ASN A 130 -7.82 3.09 -16.00
N LEU A 131 -6.98 3.91 -16.62
CA LEU A 131 -6.10 4.84 -15.93
C LEU A 131 -6.40 6.24 -16.42
N PHE A 132 -6.48 7.19 -15.50
CA PHE A 132 -6.66 8.60 -15.81
C PHE A 132 -5.66 9.45 -15.05
N LEU A 133 -5.18 10.51 -15.71
CA LEU A 133 -4.35 11.54 -15.10
C LEU A 133 -5.19 12.81 -14.97
N SER A 134 -5.39 13.27 -13.75
CA SER A 134 -5.97 14.58 -13.47
C SER A 134 -4.84 15.56 -13.22
N SER A 135 -4.68 16.54 -14.10
CA SER A 135 -3.66 17.57 -13.99
C SER A 135 -3.99 18.57 -12.86
N PRO A 136 -3.02 19.38 -12.42
CA PRO A 136 -3.27 20.47 -11.47
C PRO A 136 -4.32 21.48 -11.97
N THR A 137 -4.51 21.58 -13.28
CA THR A 137 -5.48 22.48 -13.93
C THR A 137 -6.86 21.83 -14.14
N GLY A 138 -7.11 20.67 -13.53
CA GLY A 138 -8.36 19.91 -13.64
C GLY A 138 -8.54 19.21 -14.99
N THR A 139 -7.49 19.10 -15.82
CA THR A 139 -7.57 18.40 -17.10
C THR A 139 -7.44 16.91 -16.87
N LEU A 140 -8.51 16.16 -17.16
CA LEU A 140 -8.52 14.71 -17.10
C LEU A 140 -8.09 14.10 -18.44
N THR A 141 -7.04 13.29 -18.42
CA THR A 141 -6.50 12.60 -19.59
C THR A 141 -6.54 11.09 -19.39
N PRO A 142 -7.26 10.31 -20.23
CA PRO A 142 -7.18 8.86 -20.19
C PRO A 142 -5.80 8.40 -20.66
N LEU A 143 -5.21 7.46 -19.93
CA LEU A 143 -3.92 6.87 -20.24
C LEU A 143 -4.12 5.60 -21.06
N ASN A 144 -3.68 5.65 -22.33
CA ASN A 144 -3.74 4.52 -23.24
C ASN A 144 -2.33 3.94 -23.45
N LEU A 145 -2.14 2.69 -23.02
CA LEU A 145 -0.89 1.94 -23.21
C LEU A 145 -0.97 1.18 -24.55
N LEU A 146 -0.32 1.70 -25.58
CA LEU A 146 -0.35 1.15 -26.95
C LEU A 146 1.07 0.77 -27.42
N PRO A 147 1.25 -0.22 -28.32
CA PRO A 147 0.23 -0.95 -29.07
C PRO A 147 -0.38 -2.13 -28.32
N ASP A 148 0.25 -2.55 -27.22
CA ASP A 148 -0.12 -3.72 -26.43
C ASP A 148 -0.83 -3.27 -25.14
N PRO A 149 -2.18 -3.18 -25.13
CA PRO A 149 -2.93 -2.80 -23.93
C PRO A 149 -2.76 -3.86 -22.83
N PRO A 150 -2.84 -3.46 -21.56
CA PRO A 150 -2.63 -4.37 -20.45
C PRO A 150 -3.73 -5.44 -20.38
N ASP A 151 -3.33 -6.68 -20.10
CA ASP A 151 -4.23 -7.80 -19.75
C ASP A 151 -4.32 -8.01 -18.21
N SER A 152 -3.69 -7.12 -17.44
CA SER A 152 -3.68 -7.07 -15.97
C SER A 152 -3.95 -5.67 -15.43
N GLU A 153 -3.97 -5.54 -14.10
CA GLU A 153 -3.83 -4.24 -13.46
C GLU A 153 -2.47 -3.60 -13.80
N VAL A 154 -2.39 -2.28 -13.68
CA VAL A 154 -1.18 -1.49 -13.88
C VAL A 154 -0.63 -1.01 -12.54
N PHE A 155 0.68 -1.13 -12.37
CA PHE A 155 1.39 -0.83 -11.14
C PHE A 155 2.28 0.39 -11.31
N LEU A 156 2.04 1.45 -10.53
CA LEU A 156 2.77 2.71 -10.60
C LEU A 156 4.12 2.58 -9.88
N ALA A 157 5.17 3.16 -10.46
CA ALA A 157 6.45 3.31 -9.79
C ALA A 157 6.34 4.26 -8.58
N PRO A 158 7.22 4.16 -7.57
CA PRO A 158 7.11 4.98 -6.35
C PRO A 158 7.17 6.49 -6.61
N ASP A 159 7.87 6.92 -7.65
CA ASP A 159 7.96 8.33 -8.07
C ASP A 159 6.75 8.80 -8.90
N GLY A 160 5.86 7.89 -9.30
CA GLY A 160 4.76 8.19 -10.19
C GLY A 160 5.18 8.60 -11.60
N THR A 161 6.40 8.27 -12.06
CA THR A 161 6.82 8.62 -13.43
C THR A 161 6.63 7.48 -14.42
N GLN A 162 6.57 6.24 -13.93
CA GLN A 162 6.48 5.04 -14.74
C GLN A 162 5.38 4.10 -14.28
N VAL A 163 4.92 3.27 -15.19
CA VAL A 163 3.96 2.21 -14.94
C VAL A 163 4.50 0.87 -15.41
N ALA A 164 4.24 -0.18 -14.65
CA ALA A 164 4.51 -1.57 -15.00
C ALA A 164 3.19 -2.30 -15.22
N TYR A 165 3.13 -3.15 -16.25
CA TYR A 165 1.92 -3.90 -16.57
C TYR A 165 2.26 -5.18 -17.31
N VAL A 166 1.31 -6.12 -17.32
CA VAL A 166 1.38 -7.33 -18.13
C VAL A 166 0.58 -7.12 -19.41
N ALA A 167 1.15 -7.53 -20.53
CA ALA A 167 0.47 -7.63 -21.82
C ALA A 167 1.10 -8.76 -22.63
N ASN A 168 0.30 -9.52 -23.36
CA ASN A 168 0.79 -10.57 -24.27
C ASN A 168 1.80 -11.54 -23.61
N GLN A 169 1.52 -11.98 -22.37
CA GLN A 169 2.40 -12.87 -21.60
C GLN A 169 3.80 -12.30 -21.34
N HIS A 170 3.94 -10.97 -21.29
CA HIS A 170 5.19 -10.28 -20.98
C HIS A 170 4.97 -9.12 -20.02
N ILE A 171 6.01 -8.75 -19.30
CA ILE A 171 6.00 -7.55 -18.45
C ILE A 171 6.55 -6.38 -19.28
N PHE A 172 5.85 -5.25 -19.20
CA PHE A 172 6.20 -3.99 -19.84
C PHE A 172 6.37 -2.88 -18.80
N ILE A 173 7.18 -1.89 -19.17
CA ILE A 173 7.27 -0.60 -18.49
C ILE A 173 6.96 0.49 -19.52
N ALA A 174 6.18 1.49 -19.14
CA ALA A 174 5.95 2.71 -19.91
C ALA A 174 6.08 3.94 -19.01
N GLN A 175 6.23 5.12 -19.63
CA GLN A 175 6.08 6.39 -18.92
C GLN A 175 4.62 6.57 -18.48
N LEU A 176 4.37 7.38 -17.45
CA LEU A 176 3.02 7.64 -16.93
C LEU A 176 2.11 8.29 -17.99
N ASP A 177 2.66 9.00 -18.97
CA ASP A 177 1.90 9.54 -20.12
C ASP A 177 1.59 8.49 -21.21
N GLY A 178 2.02 7.24 -21.01
CA GLY A 178 1.84 6.09 -21.90
C GLY A 178 2.89 5.99 -22.99
N SER A 179 3.82 6.93 -23.04
CA SER A 179 4.90 6.92 -24.03
C SER A 179 5.98 5.88 -23.71
N SER A 180 6.74 5.55 -24.75
CA SER A 180 7.91 4.66 -24.67
C SER A 180 7.67 3.30 -23.98
N PRO A 181 6.57 2.59 -24.27
CA PRO A 181 6.35 1.26 -23.72
C PRO A 181 7.44 0.32 -24.20
N ARG A 182 8.02 -0.45 -23.28
CA ARG A 182 9.08 -1.40 -23.56
C ARG A 182 8.90 -2.66 -22.76
N ARG A 183 9.06 -3.79 -23.44
CA ARG A 183 9.07 -5.11 -22.84
C ARG A 183 10.37 -5.31 -22.04
N ILE A 184 10.26 -5.83 -20.83
CA ILE A 184 11.43 -6.10 -19.95
C ILE A 184 11.72 -7.58 -19.80
N THR A 185 10.75 -8.46 -20.05
CA THR A 185 10.94 -9.93 -20.03
C THR A 185 11.32 -10.47 -21.41
N GLN A 186 12.27 -11.39 -21.47
CA GLN A 186 12.73 -11.99 -22.73
C GLN A 186 11.77 -13.08 -23.23
N GLU A 187 11.40 -14.01 -22.35
CA GLU A 187 10.50 -15.13 -22.66
C GLU A 187 9.06 -14.84 -22.22
N PRO A 188 8.06 -15.41 -22.91
CA PRO A 188 6.68 -15.33 -22.46
C PRO A 188 6.51 -16.11 -21.15
N GLY A 189 5.64 -15.62 -20.27
CA GLY A 189 5.40 -16.22 -18.97
C GLY A 189 3.96 -16.02 -18.49
N THR A 190 3.62 -16.71 -17.40
CA THR A 190 2.35 -16.52 -16.69
C THR A 190 2.60 -15.67 -15.46
N TYR A 191 2.10 -14.43 -15.48
CA TYR A 191 2.35 -13.43 -14.43
C TYR A 191 1.07 -13.00 -13.70
N GLY A 192 -0.02 -13.77 -13.79
CA GLY A 192 -1.36 -13.30 -13.38
C GLY A 192 -2.29 -14.34 -12.72
N ALA A 193 -1.82 -15.55 -12.45
CA ALA A 193 -2.65 -16.53 -11.74
C ALA A 193 -2.79 -16.07 -10.27
N ALA A 194 -4.03 -15.82 -9.82
CA ALA A 194 -4.39 -15.33 -8.47
C ALA A 194 -4.01 -13.86 -8.14
N GLY A 195 -4.10 -12.93 -9.10
CA GLY A 195 -3.98 -11.50 -8.81
C GLY A 195 -2.54 -11.06 -8.50
N SER A 196 -1.57 -11.64 -9.21
CA SER A 196 -0.12 -11.45 -9.04
C SER A 196 0.28 -9.97 -9.12
N PRO A 197 0.74 -9.33 -8.04
CA PRO A 197 1.19 -7.96 -8.10
C PRO A 197 2.59 -7.93 -8.71
N LEU A 198 2.77 -7.01 -9.66
CA LEU A 198 4.08 -6.44 -9.88
C LEU A 198 4.33 -5.48 -8.71
N ALA A 199 5.47 -5.59 -8.05
CA ALA A 199 5.85 -4.71 -6.95
C ALA A 199 7.17 -4.02 -7.28
N TRP A 200 7.12 -2.70 -7.46
CA TRP A 200 8.32 -1.88 -7.61
C TRP A 200 9.16 -1.91 -6.34
N SER A 201 10.48 -1.95 -6.49
CA SER A 201 11.38 -1.64 -5.39
C SER A 201 11.19 -0.18 -4.96
N PRO A 202 11.48 0.18 -3.69
CA PRO A 202 11.27 1.54 -3.19
C PRO A 202 12.05 2.61 -3.95
N ASP A 203 13.21 2.24 -4.51
CA ASP A 203 14.03 3.12 -5.34
C ASP A 203 13.59 3.18 -6.82
N GLY A 204 12.55 2.43 -7.20
CA GLY A 204 12.03 2.38 -8.56
C GLY A 204 12.96 1.70 -9.58
N THR A 205 14.04 1.03 -9.16
CA THR A 205 15.04 0.45 -10.09
C THR A 205 14.79 -1.01 -10.45
N ARG A 206 13.92 -1.70 -9.70
CA ARG A 206 13.60 -3.12 -9.88
C ARG A 206 12.10 -3.38 -9.77
N LEU A 207 11.68 -4.50 -10.35
CA LEU A 207 10.34 -5.06 -10.21
C LEU A 207 10.44 -6.48 -9.64
N ALA A 208 9.70 -6.74 -8.57
CA ALA A 208 9.43 -8.09 -8.08
C ALA A 208 8.09 -8.57 -8.63
N PHE A 209 8.02 -9.86 -8.97
CA PHE A 209 6.82 -10.46 -9.55
C PHE A 209 6.79 -11.96 -9.34
N TYR A 210 5.58 -12.51 -9.35
CA TYR A 210 5.37 -13.95 -9.39
C TYR A 210 5.25 -14.45 -10.83
N GLU A 211 5.98 -15.52 -11.14
CA GLU A 211 5.88 -16.21 -12.42
C GLU A 211 5.49 -17.67 -12.20
N GLY A 212 4.44 -18.12 -12.88
CA GLY A 212 3.90 -19.47 -12.81
C GLY A 212 2.38 -19.50 -12.76
N SER A 213 1.82 -20.70 -12.80
CA SER A 213 0.37 -20.92 -12.70
C SER A 213 -0.01 -21.30 -11.28
N TYR A 214 -1.06 -20.69 -10.74
CA TYR A 214 -1.55 -20.97 -9.40
C TYR A 214 -1.80 -22.49 -9.19
N PRO A 215 -1.39 -23.08 -8.06
CA PRO A 215 -0.71 -22.41 -6.93
C PRO A 215 0.81 -22.32 -7.08
N PHE A 216 1.42 -22.89 -8.12
CA PHE A 216 2.87 -23.01 -8.28
C PHE A 216 3.48 -21.79 -8.97
N GLN A 217 4.08 -20.91 -8.17
CA GLN A 217 4.62 -19.64 -8.65
C GLN A 217 5.98 -19.39 -8.00
N ARG A 218 6.87 -18.69 -8.71
CA ARG A 218 8.19 -18.31 -8.19
C ARG A 218 8.30 -16.81 -8.09
N LEU A 219 8.82 -16.32 -6.96
CA LEU A 219 9.21 -14.93 -6.80
C LEU A 219 10.45 -14.66 -7.65
N ASN A 220 10.34 -13.66 -8.51
CA ASN A 220 11.40 -13.16 -9.36
C ASN A 220 11.65 -11.68 -9.05
N VAL A 221 12.84 -11.22 -9.40
CA VAL A 221 13.17 -9.79 -9.51
C VAL A 221 13.82 -9.52 -10.85
N ILE A 222 13.58 -8.36 -11.43
CA ILE A 222 14.21 -7.88 -12.66
C ILE A 222 14.55 -6.40 -12.54
N ALA A 223 15.68 -5.97 -13.12
CA ALA A 223 15.95 -4.54 -13.25
C ALA A 223 14.97 -3.92 -14.24
N VAL A 224 14.65 -2.64 -14.04
CA VAL A 224 13.68 -1.96 -14.91
C VAL A 224 14.12 -1.96 -16.36
N ASP A 225 15.41 -1.95 -16.67
CA ASP A 225 15.92 -2.02 -18.06
C ASP A 225 15.79 -3.43 -18.70
N GLY A 226 15.29 -4.42 -17.96
CA GLY A 226 15.16 -5.82 -18.38
C GLY A 226 16.41 -6.67 -18.12
N SER A 227 17.47 -6.09 -17.56
CA SER A 227 18.67 -6.82 -17.16
C SER A 227 18.51 -7.46 -15.77
N ASP A 228 19.52 -8.23 -15.36
CA ASP A 228 19.66 -8.75 -14.00
C ASP A 228 18.41 -9.49 -13.45
N ARG A 229 17.71 -10.22 -14.33
CA ARG A 229 16.60 -11.07 -13.92
C ARG A 229 17.11 -12.20 -13.03
N ARG A 230 16.50 -12.39 -11.85
CA ARG A 230 16.83 -13.45 -10.90
C ARG A 230 15.57 -14.13 -10.37
N VAL A 231 15.66 -15.44 -10.18
CA VAL A 231 14.65 -16.22 -9.44
C VAL A 231 15.06 -16.22 -7.98
N LEU A 232 14.20 -15.69 -7.10
CA LEU A 232 14.46 -15.57 -5.66
C LEU A 232 13.98 -16.78 -4.87
N THR A 233 12.96 -17.49 -5.34
CA THR A 233 12.47 -18.75 -4.75
C THR A 233 12.65 -19.88 -5.77
N PRO A 234 13.74 -20.69 -5.70
CA PRO A 234 14.10 -21.62 -6.76
C PRO A 234 13.28 -22.92 -6.76
N GLU A 235 12.58 -23.23 -5.68
CA GLU A 235 11.81 -24.47 -5.51
C GLU A 235 10.63 -24.51 -6.51
N PRO A 236 10.56 -25.50 -7.43
CA PRO A 236 9.54 -25.56 -8.48
C PRO A 236 8.14 -25.93 -7.97
N ASP A 237 8.03 -26.44 -6.74
CA ASP A 237 6.78 -26.72 -6.03
C ASP A 237 6.41 -25.61 -5.03
N PHE A 238 7.04 -24.44 -5.14
CA PHE A 238 6.73 -23.30 -4.30
C PHE A 238 5.28 -22.84 -4.54
N GLN A 239 4.42 -23.08 -3.55
CA GLN A 239 3.02 -22.70 -3.59
C GLN A 239 2.87 -21.29 -3.03
N ILE A 240 2.08 -20.46 -3.69
CA ILE A 240 1.79 -19.10 -3.24
C ILE A 240 0.28 -18.92 -3.25
N TYR A 241 -0.28 -18.72 -2.06
CA TYR A 241 -1.71 -18.49 -1.89
C TYR A 241 -2.04 -17.01 -1.73
N ARG A 242 -1.08 -16.22 -1.22
CA ARG A 242 -1.20 -14.78 -1.03
C ARG A 242 -0.28 -14.04 -1.98
N SER A 243 -0.84 -13.12 -2.74
CA SER A 243 -0.11 -12.45 -3.80
C SER A 243 0.70 -11.23 -3.33
N ARG A 244 0.51 -10.68 -2.11
CA ARG A 244 1.26 -9.50 -1.66
C ARG A 244 2.79 -9.75 -1.58
N VAL A 245 3.55 -8.84 -2.17
CA VAL A 245 5.03 -8.76 -2.14
C VAL A 245 5.41 -7.49 -1.40
N LEU A 246 6.17 -7.60 -0.30
CA LEU A 246 6.49 -6.46 0.56
C LEU A 246 8.00 -6.20 0.61
N TRP A 247 8.45 -5.22 -0.17
CA TRP A 247 9.83 -4.74 -0.11
C TRP A 247 10.14 -4.10 1.25
N SER A 248 11.34 -4.37 1.78
CA SER A 248 11.90 -3.53 2.83
C SER A 248 12.11 -2.12 2.30
N PRO A 249 11.93 -1.05 3.10
CA PRO A 249 12.13 0.33 2.63
C PRO A 249 13.52 0.61 2.04
N ASP A 250 14.54 -0.10 2.49
CA ASP A 250 15.91 -0.04 1.95
C ASP A 250 16.13 -0.88 0.67
N GLY A 251 15.10 -1.59 0.19
CA GLY A 251 15.14 -2.41 -1.02
C GLY A 251 16.00 -3.68 -0.94
N ARG A 252 16.57 -4.02 0.22
CA ARG A 252 17.48 -5.18 0.35
C ARG A 252 16.76 -6.52 0.50
N TYR A 253 15.54 -6.50 1.03
CA TYR A 253 14.76 -7.69 1.33
C TYR A 253 13.34 -7.60 0.79
N ILE A 254 12.75 -8.76 0.56
CA ILE A 254 11.32 -8.90 0.33
C ILE A 254 10.76 -9.84 1.40
N ALA A 255 9.74 -9.38 2.11
CA ALA A 255 8.94 -10.19 3.00
C ALA A 255 7.76 -10.81 2.23
N TYR A 256 7.51 -12.09 2.47
CA TYR A 256 6.43 -12.83 1.82
C TYR A 256 5.90 -13.95 2.73
N TYR A 257 4.65 -14.34 2.46
CA TYR A 257 4.04 -15.51 3.07
C TYR A 257 4.50 -16.77 2.35
N ARG A 258 5.14 -17.67 3.09
CA ARG A 258 5.60 -18.99 2.63
C ARG A 258 4.65 -20.05 3.18
N PRO A 259 3.86 -20.73 2.35
CA PRO A 259 2.99 -21.81 2.80
C PRO A 259 3.77 -22.95 3.45
N HIS A 260 3.16 -23.56 4.46
CA HIS A 260 3.68 -24.77 5.07
C HIS A 260 3.16 -26.00 4.31
N ASN A 261 4.07 -26.92 3.98
CA ASN A 261 3.75 -28.18 3.29
C ASN A 261 3.59 -29.29 4.36
N PRO A 262 2.55 -30.17 4.33
CA PRO A 262 1.61 -30.41 3.24
C PRO A 262 0.49 -29.35 3.09
N PRO A 263 -0.09 -29.20 1.88
CA PRO A 263 -0.94 -28.08 1.44
C PRO A 263 -2.36 -28.05 2.05
N LEU A 264 -2.58 -28.78 3.14
CA LEU A 264 -3.88 -28.91 3.81
C LEU A 264 -3.96 -28.15 5.14
N SER A 265 -2.86 -27.53 5.58
CA SER A 265 -2.91 -26.60 6.71
C SER A 265 -3.10 -25.18 6.19
N ASN A 266 -3.98 -24.42 6.83
CA ASN A 266 -4.06 -22.95 6.70
C ASN A 266 -2.87 -22.23 7.37
N GLN A 267 -1.78 -22.96 7.63
CA GLN A 267 -0.59 -22.45 8.29
C GLN A 267 0.42 -22.00 7.25
N GLU A 268 0.91 -20.79 7.45
CA GLU A 268 1.97 -20.18 6.65
C GLU A 268 3.12 -19.84 7.59
N SER A 269 4.28 -19.51 7.02
CA SER A 269 5.38 -18.85 7.71
C SER A 269 5.64 -17.53 7.00
N VAL A 270 6.14 -16.53 7.72
CA VAL A 270 6.65 -15.32 7.09
C VAL A 270 8.14 -15.48 6.90
N ALA A 271 8.62 -15.18 5.70
CA ALA A 271 10.02 -15.31 5.32
C ALA A 271 10.52 -14.01 4.70
N LEU A 272 11.83 -13.80 4.81
CA LEU A 272 12.57 -12.80 4.05
C LEU A 272 13.38 -13.49 2.96
N VAL A 273 13.44 -12.86 1.80
CA VAL A 273 14.45 -13.16 0.78
C VAL A 273 15.34 -11.95 0.55
N ASN A 274 16.65 -12.16 0.57
CA ASN A 274 17.61 -11.15 0.18
C ASN A 274 17.57 -11.00 -1.34
N VAL A 275 17.32 -9.78 -1.81
CA VAL A 275 17.12 -9.48 -3.24
C VAL A 275 18.40 -9.70 -4.07
N ASN A 276 19.56 -9.54 -3.43
CA ASN A 276 20.85 -9.66 -4.11
C ASN A 276 21.36 -11.10 -4.17
N THR A 277 21.20 -11.87 -3.10
CA THR A 277 21.76 -13.22 -2.99
C THR A 277 20.73 -14.32 -3.28
N GLY A 278 19.43 -14.03 -3.17
CA GLY A 278 18.37 -15.04 -3.17
C GLY A 278 18.34 -15.87 -1.89
N GLU A 279 19.15 -15.53 -0.88
CA GLU A 279 19.13 -16.24 0.40
C GLU A 279 17.80 -16.00 1.11
N THR A 280 17.16 -17.09 1.53
CA THR A 280 15.86 -17.05 2.21
C THR A 280 16.02 -17.40 3.68
N GLN A 281 15.31 -16.67 4.53
CA GLN A 281 15.26 -16.90 5.97
C GLN A 281 13.80 -16.89 6.43
N ALA A 282 13.36 -17.97 7.08
CA ALA A 282 12.08 -17.96 7.79
C ALA A 282 12.21 -17.08 9.04
N LEU A 283 11.29 -16.12 9.20
CA LEU A 283 11.18 -15.28 10.38
C LEU A 283 10.30 -15.90 11.45
N THR A 284 9.35 -16.73 11.03
CA THR A 284 8.36 -17.35 11.91
C THR A 284 8.26 -18.86 11.70
N ARG A 285 7.69 -19.54 12.69
CA ARG A 285 7.26 -20.94 12.54
C ARG A 285 5.92 -21.00 11.79
N PRO A 286 5.51 -22.15 11.23
CA PRO A 286 4.16 -22.30 10.69
C PRO A 286 3.07 -21.87 11.69
N GLY A 287 2.13 -21.04 11.23
CA GLY A 287 1.08 -20.45 12.05
C GLY A 287 0.12 -19.60 11.24
N PHE A 288 -0.74 -18.84 11.91
CA PHE A 288 -1.66 -17.90 11.26
C PHE A 288 -1.12 -16.48 11.37
N TYR A 289 -0.83 -15.86 10.22
CA TYR A 289 -0.21 -14.53 10.14
C TYR A 289 -1.01 -13.57 9.27
N ASP A 290 -1.07 -12.32 9.67
CA ASP A 290 -1.68 -11.24 8.90
C ASP A 290 -1.04 -9.87 9.23
N ALA A 291 -1.55 -8.79 8.64
CA ALA A 291 -1.19 -7.41 8.92
C ALA A 291 0.33 -7.17 8.89
N LEU A 292 1.03 -7.83 7.96
CA LEU A 292 2.48 -7.72 7.80
C LEU A 292 2.85 -6.35 7.24
N SER A 293 3.67 -5.58 7.94
CA SER A 293 4.16 -4.27 7.49
C SER A 293 5.60 -3.98 7.95
N TRP A 294 6.35 -3.27 7.11
CA TRP A 294 7.72 -2.85 7.42
C TRP A 294 7.72 -1.52 8.19
N ALA A 295 8.56 -1.42 9.20
CA ALA A 295 8.93 -0.12 9.76
C ALA A 295 9.78 0.67 8.75
N PRO A 296 9.65 2.01 8.67
CA PRO A 296 10.43 2.86 7.77
C PRO A 296 11.95 2.69 7.89
N ASN A 297 12.43 2.26 9.06
CA ASN A 297 13.84 2.03 9.35
C ASN A 297 14.42 0.74 8.73
N SER A 298 13.61 -0.12 8.09
CA SER A 298 14.01 -1.42 7.51
C SER A 298 14.61 -2.43 8.50
N GLN A 299 14.49 -2.19 9.81
CA GLN A 299 15.03 -3.06 10.87
C GLN A 299 13.94 -3.79 11.62
N GLN A 300 12.68 -3.34 11.48
CA GLN A 300 11.55 -3.86 12.24
C GLN A 300 10.37 -4.15 11.32
N ILE A 301 9.55 -5.11 11.75
CA ILE A 301 8.32 -5.53 11.09
C ILE A 301 7.20 -5.58 12.13
N ALA A 302 6.00 -5.12 11.78
CA ALA A 302 4.79 -5.46 12.51
C ALA A 302 4.11 -6.65 11.84
N ILE A 303 3.62 -7.59 12.65
CA ILE A 303 2.97 -8.82 12.18
C ILE A 303 1.92 -9.27 13.18
N ALA A 304 0.70 -9.53 12.71
CA ALA A 304 -0.31 -10.22 13.50
C ALA A 304 0.02 -11.71 13.48
N ALA A 305 0.09 -12.34 14.65
CA ALA A 305 0.35 -13.76 14.79
C ALA A 305 -0.66 -14.41 15.74
N GLY A 306 -1.15 -15.59 15.38
CA GLY A 306 -2.17 -16.29 16.15
C GLY A 306 -2.29 -17.77 15.80
N VAL A 307 -3.24 -18.44 16.46
CA VAL A 307 -3.64 -19.82 16.13
C VAL A 307 -4.66 -19.82 14.99
N GLN A 308 -5.52 -18.81 14.97
CA GLN A 308 -6.58 -18.56 14.01
C GLN A 308 -6.93 -17.07 13.99
N ALA A 309 -7.80 -16.64 13.09
CA ALA A 309 -8.16 -15.23 12.92
C ALA A 309 -8.80 -14.62 14.18
N GLU A 310 -9.51 -15.42 14.98
CA GLU A 310 -10.22 -15.00 16.19
C GLU A 310 -9.30 -14.89 17.41
N GLN A 311 -8.01 -15.24 17.28
CA GLN A 311 -7.07 -15.19 18.39
C GLN A 311 -5.67 -14.81 17.89
N GLN A 312 -5.49 -13.52 17.63
CA GLN A 312 -4.23 -12.94 17.17
C GLN A 312 -3.68 -11.92 18.16
N THR A 313 -2.36 -11.79 18.19
CA THR A 313 -1.65 -10.72 18.87
C THR A 313 -0.82 -9.99 17.83
N LEU A 314 -0.82 -8.65 17.87
CA LEU A 314 0.10 -7.88 17.02
C LEU A 314 1.47 -7.88 17.68
N PHE A 315 2.51 -8.21 16.92
CA PHE A 315 3.89 -8.19 17.38
C PHE A 315 4.71 -7.21 16.54
N ARG A 316 5.69 -6.57 17.19
CA ARG A 316 6.87 -6.03 16.53
C ARG A 316 7.97 -7.10 16.56
N LEU A 317 8.52 -7.39 15.40
CA LEU A 317 9.73 -8.19 15.24
C LEU A 317 10.92 -7.28 14.95
N ASP A 318 11.97 -7.36 15.76
CA ASP A 318 13.27 -6.76 15.47
C ASP A 318 14.15 -7.76 14.71
N LEU A 319 14.60 -7.39 13.52
CA LEU A 319 15.29 -8.32 12.61
C LEU A 319 16.74 -8.59 13.00
N MET A 320 17.38 -7.70 13.78
CA MET A 320 18.79 -7.85 14.12
C MET A 320 18.99 -8.92 15.19
N ASN A 321 18.12 -8.93 16.21
CA ASN A 321 18.18 -9.87 17.33
C ASN A 321 17.06 -10.93 17.29
N GLN A 322 16.13 -10.85 16.33
CA GLN A 322 14.97 -11.74 16.19
C GLN A 322 14.05 -11.72 17.41
N GLU A 323 13.93 -10.57 18.06
CA GLU A 323 13.08 -10.37 19.23
C GLU A 323 11.65 -10.04 18.83
N PHE A 324 10.69 -10.76 19.40
CA PHE A 324 9.26 -10.47 19.28
C PHE A 324 8.76 -9.71 20.50
N THR A 325 8.29 -8.49 20.29
CA THR A 325 7.64 -7.66 21.31
C THR A 325 6.13 -7.64 21.06
N PRO A 326 5.29 -8.11 22.00
CA PRO A 326 3.84 -7.99 21.85
C PRO A 326 3.44 -6.50 21.91
N LEU A 327 2.55 -6.10 21.00
CA LEU A 327 2.00 -4.75 20.92
C LEU A 327 0.53 -4.69 21.38
N THR A 328 -0.11 -5.85 21.60
CA THR A 328 -1.45 -5.90 22.20
C THR A 328 -1.41 -6.60 23.55
N ASP A 329 -2.08 -6.01 24.54
CA ASP A 329 -2.10 -6.53 25.92
C ASP A 329 -2.93 -7.81 26.06
N GLN A 330 -3.85 -8.04 25.11
CA GLN A 330 -4.68 -9.24 25.00
C GLN A 330 -4.76 -9.64 23.51
N PRO A 331 -5.13 -10.91 23.22
CA PRO A 331 -5.49 -11.30 21.87
C PRO A 331 -6.69 -10.50 21.36
N LEU A 332 -6.71 -10.19 20.06
CA LEU A 332 -7.80 -9.60 19.31
C LEU A 332 -8.21 -10.53 18.16
N GLN A 333 -9.33 -10.24 17.52
CA GLN A 333 -9.80 -10.94 16.34
C GLN A 333 -9.49 -10.11 15.08
N ASN A 334 -9.20 -10.77 13.95
CA ASN A 334 -9.07 -10.15 12.64
C ASN A 334 -8.18 -8.90 12.64
N ILE A 335 -6.95 -9.01 13.14
CA ILE A 335 -5.98 -7.92 13.09
C ILE A 335 -5.53 -7.76 11.63
N LEU A 336 -5.88 -6.63 11.01
CA LEU A 336 -5.68 -6.34 9.60
C LEU A 336 -4.95 -4.99 9.40
N ASP A 337 -4.48 -4.80 8.16
CA ASP A 337 -4.01 -3.53 7.61
C ASP A 337 -3.04 -2.71 8.47
N SER A 338 -2.09 -3.33 9.19
CA SER A 338 -1.15 -2.55 9.99
C SER A 338 -0.29 -1.61 9.15
N GLN A 339 -0.09 -0.38 9.63
CA GLN A 339 0.73 0.65 9.00
C GLN A 339 1.57 1.38 10.05
N TRP A 340 2.87 1.49 9.80
CA TRP A 340 3.76 2.33 10.59
C TRP A 340 3.61 3.79 10.17
N ALA A 341 3.66 4.69 11.16
CA ALA A 341 3.82 6.11 10.90
C ALA A 341 5.12 6.37 10.12
N PRO A 342 5.19 7.37 9.24
CA PRO A 342 6.39 7.70 8.47
C PRO A 342 7.62 8.00 9.33
N ASP A 343 7.42 8.56 10.51
CA ASP A 343 8.46 8.85 11.52
C ASP A 343 8.77 7.64 12.43
N ALA A 344 8.12 6.50 12.19
CA ALA A 344 8.19 5.27 12.97
C ALA A 344 7.76 5.41 14.45
N SER A 345 7.06 6.48 14.84
CA SER A 345 6.67 6.74 16.23
C SER A 345 5.41 5.99 16.68
N TRP A 346 4.58 5.57 15.74
CA TRP A 346 3.31 4.89 15.96
C TRP A 346 3.07 3.77 14.95
N ILE A 347 2.21 2.83 15.33
CA ILE A 347 1.65 1.80 14.47
C ILE A 347 0.12 1.91 14.59
N ALA A 348 -0.56 2.01 13.46
CA ALA A 348 -2.03 1.96 13.38
C ALA A 348 -2.44 0.64 12.72
N PHE A 349 -3.55 0.07 13.16
CA PHE A 349 -4.08 -1.20 12.63
C PHE A 349 -5.57 -1.31 12.91
N THR A 350 -6.27 -2.15 12.16
CA THR A 350 -7.66 -2.49 12.44
C THR A 350 -7.74 -3.83 13.13
N ALA A 351 -8.65 -3.97 14.09
CA ALA A 351 -8.95 -5.24 14.73
C ALA A 351 -10.37 -5.27 15.28
N THR A 352 -10.90 -6.47 15.48
CA THR A 352 -12.17 -6.70 16.16
C THR A 352 -11.93 -7.12 17.62
N PRO A 353 -12.59 -6.51 18.61
CA PRO A 353 -12.52 -6.94 20.01
C PRO A 353 -12.98 -8.40 20.20
N THR A 354 -12.42 -9.10 21.19
CA THR A 354 -12.77 -10.52 21.45
C THR A 354 -14.19 -10.74 21.93
N ASP A 355 -14.83 -9.73 22.52
CA ASP A 355 -16.19 -9.76 23.05
C ASP A 355 -17.23 -9.17 22.09
N ASP A 356 -16.80 -8.64 20.94
CA ASP A 356 -17.70 -8.05 19.95
C ASP A 356 -18.33 -9.13 19.06
N LEU A 357 -19.65 -9.31 19.22
CA LEU A 357 -20.46 -10.24 18.44
C LEU A 357 -20.87 -9.66 17.08
N LEU A 358 -20.76 -8.35 16.88
CA LEU A 358 -21.12 -7.69 15.62
C LEU A 358 -19.99 -7.76 14.59
N GLY A 359 -18.76 -8.02 15.06
CA GLY A 359 -17.59 -8.14 14.19
C GLY A 359 -17.09 -6.79 13.68
N THR A 360 -17.32 -5.69 14.42
CA THR A 360 -16.90 -4.36 13.99
C THR A 360 -15.37 -4.28 13.96
N GLN A 361 -14.82 -3.72 12.88
CA GLN A 361 -13.40 -3.41 12.78
C GLN A 361 -13.15 -2.05 13.43
N ILE A 362 -12.39 -2.05 14.52
CA ILE A 362 -11.98 -0.85 15.26
C ILE A 362 -10.57 -0.48 14.84
N LEU A 363 -10.33 0.81 14.60
CA LEU A 363 -8.99 1.34 14.37
C LEU A 363 -8.29 1.54 15.71
N TYR A 364 -7.09 1.00 15.85
CA TYR A 364 -6.22 1.14 17.01
C TYR A 364 -4.94 1.89 16.67
N ARG A 365 -4.32 2.45 17.70
CA ARG A 365 -2.94 2.94 17.68
C ARG A 365 -2.14 2.26 18.79
N VAL A 366 -0.84 2.12 18.58
CA VAL A 366 0.12 1.66 19.60
C VAL A 366 1.51 2.20 19.30
N GLN A 367 2.31 2.46 20.34
CA GLN A 367 3.73 2.78 20.15
C GLN A 367 4.54 1.51 19.83
N PRO A 368 5.64 1.60 19.08
CA PRO A 368 6.45 0.43 18.75
C PRO A 368 7.06 -0.33 19.93
N ASP A 369 7.06 0.26 21.14
CA ASP A 369 7.49 -0.40 22.38
C ASP A 369 6.36 -1.16 23.09
N GLY A 370 5.15 -1.17 22.50
CA GLY A 370 3.95 -1.81 23.04
C GLY A 370 3.16 -0.93 24.01
N THR A 371 3.61 0.30 24.27
CA THR A 371 2.89 1.21 25.17
C THR A 371 1.84 2.03 24.43
N GLN A 372 0.94 2.64 25.21
CA GLN A 372 -0.12 3.53 24.71
C GLN A 372 -1.05 2.89 23.65
N LEU A 373 -1.27 1.58 23.74
CA LEU A 373 -2.33 0.91 22.99
C LEU A 373 -3.68 1.53 23.33
N ALA A 374 -4.38 2.04 22.32
CA ALA A 374 -5.72 2.60 22.49
C ALA A 374 -6.55 2.50 21.20
N PRO A 375 -7.87 2.29 21.30
CA PRO A 375 -8.75 2.45 20.16
C PRO A 375 -8.82 3.94 19.77
N LEU A 376 -8.75 4.19 18.47
CA LEU A 376 -9.03 5.49 17.86
C LEU A 376 -10.51 5.64 17.52
N THR A 377 -11.23 4.54 17.26
CA THR A 377 -12.67 4.51 16.91
C THR A 377 -13.53 3.76 17.92
N GLY A 378 -14.83 4.06 17.91
CA GLY A 378 -15.83 3.35 18.73
C GLY A 378 -16.16 1.96 18.17
N ALA A 379 -16.80 1.10 18.97
CA ALA A 379 -17.26 -0.23 18.54
C ALA A 379 -18.50 -0.19 17.64
N ASP A 380 -19.16 0.96 17.56
CA ASP A 380 -20.28 1.30 16.69
C ASP A 380 -19.86 2.09 15.44
N GLU A 381 -18.56 2.41 15.35
CA GLU A 381 -18.00 3.24 14.30
C GLU A 381 -17.23 2.36 13.29
N TYR A 382 -17.88 2.07 12.16
CA TYR A 382 -17.23 1.37 11.06
C TYR A 382 -16.09 2.22 10.49
N VAL A 383 -14.87 1.68 10.50
CA VAL A 383 -13.73 2.35 9.88
C VAL A 383 -13.55 1.84 8.47
N TYR A 384 -13.46 2.76 7.50
CA TYR A 384 -13.07 2.44 6.11
C TYR A 384 -11.54 2.65 5.93
N PRO A 385 -10.96 3.19 4.83
CA PRO A 385 -9.51 3.29 4.78
C PRO A 385 -8.99 4.28 5.83
N PHE A 386 -7.83 3.96 6.38
CA PHE A 386 -7.01 4.89 7.12
C PHE A 386 -5.63 4.96 6.47
N THR A 387 -5.00 6.13 6.58
CA THR A 387 -3.68 6.37 6.02
C THR A 387 -2.97 7.47 6.80
N TRP A 388 -1.67 7.30 6.99
CA TRP A 388 -0.82 8.32 7.59
C TRP A 388 -0.67 9.52 6.66
N ILE A 389 -0.73 10.72 7.21
CA ILE A 389 -0.44 11.94 6.47
C ILE A 389 1.08 12.00 6.27
N PRO A 390 1.60 11.94 5.03
CA PRO A 390 3.04 11.72 4.78
C PRO A 390 3.94 12.82 5.34
N THR A 391 3.47 14.06 5.25
CA THR A 391 4.07 15.24 5.89
C THR A 391 2.98 15.95 6.67
N SER A 392 3.20 16.17 7.96
CA SER A 392 2.25 16.83 8.86
C SER A 392 1.85 18.21 8.35
N LEU A 393 0.57 18.53 8.53
CA LEU A 393 0.00 19.75 8.00
C LEU A 393 0.41 20.97 8.84
N GLY A 394 0.71 22.09 8.19
CA GLY A 394 1.05 23.34 8.89
C GLY A 394 -0.14 23.88 9.71
N PRO A 395 0.10 24.77 10.70
CA PRO A 395 -0.94 25.34 11.57
C PRO A 395 -2.08 26.08 10.83
N SER A 396 -1.87 26.49 9.58
CA SER A 396 -2.86 27.17 8.74
C SER A 396 -3.92 26.26 8.13
N THR A 397 -3.82 24.94 8.30
CA THR A 397 -4.77 23.94 7.80
C THR A 397 -5.89 23.65 8.80
N GLN A 398 -6.21 24.61 9.68
CA GLN A 398 -7.29 24.44 10.64
C GLN A 398 -8.57 24.09 9.89
N GLY A 399 -9.19 22.97 10.29
CA GLY A 399 -10.44 22.49 9.71
C GLY A 399 -11.50 23.58 9.78
N VAL A 400 -12.54 23.41 8.96
CA VAL A 400 -13.70 24.29 8.93
C VAL A 400 -14.21 24.46 10.36
N GLY A 401 -13.92 25.61 10.96
CA GLY A 401 -14.47 25.96 12.26
C GLY A 401 -15.98 25.92 12.13
N GLN A 402 -16.64 25.15 13.00
CA GLN A 402 -18.08 25.30 13.16
C GLN A 402 -18.32 26.76 13.54
N THR A 403 -18.83 27.55 12.61
CA THR A 403 -19.41 28.85 12.95
C THR A 403 -20.54 28.61 13.95
N PRO A 404 -20.59 29.41 15.04
CA PRO A 404 -21.47 29.18 16.19
C PRO A 404 -22.96 29.24 15.87
#